data_AF-A0A3N1GAU2-F1
#
_entry.id   AF-A0A3N1GAU2-F1
#
_cell.length_a   1.000
_cell.length_b   1.000
_cell.length_c   1.000
_cell.angle_alpha   90.00
_cell.angle_beta   90.00
_cell.angle_gamma   90.00
#
_symmetry.space_group_name_H-M   'P 1'
#
loop_
_entity.id
_entity.type
_entity.pdbx_description
1 polymer ?
#
loop_
_entity_poly.entity_id
_entity_poly.type
_entity_poly.pdbx_seq_one_letter_code
_entity_poly.pdbx_strand_id
1 'polypeptide(L)'
;MKRVTRRLALWRADLDGGVCAAPEECAELLRDSGPVTVVLEHRDRGGAPTKRVFRSSLQQDVEWQFAGIDWPADLRPGVLVTVSWRAARDEVVVRTAALDEPLRVDGAVYFHEYDPKVVTREFVADESNRAKVLSAVRRQGRVFADGSAVLVEAELAAHCGLGRGARGAFLLRNAVEQLVREGFLTRLTGSTDSSGYPSYPAAEGQKTAEMLFYAPLVEPAPFPDEDDSGSAERQDHWVNGFVRRLPPGAQASERQRILHERAADDEQAGPGPLAPGFTYVKRHHRNG
;
A
#
# COMPACT_ATOMS: atom_id res chain seq x y z
N MET A 1 9.44 -25.98 25.45
CA MET A 1 9.89 -24.57 25.47
C MET A 1 8.95 -23.74 24.60
N LYS A 2 8.26 -22.75 25.17
CA LYS A 2 7.32 -21.89 24.43
C LYS A 2 8.12 -20.92 23.54
N ARG A 3 7.96 -21.04 22.23
CA ARG A 3 8.44 -20.05 21.24
C ARG A 3 7.20 -19.35 20.69
N VAL A 4 7.20 -18.03 20.74
CA VAL A 4 6.14 -17.21 20.19
C VAL A 4 6.69 -16.55 18.93
N THR A 5 5.89 -16.49 17.87
CA THR A 5 6.27 -15.81 16.63
C THR A 5 5.02 -15.18 16.04
N ARG A 6 5.07 -13.86 15.81
CA ARG A 6 3.97 -13.08 15.22
C ARG A 6 4.53 -12.26 14.07
N ARG A 7 3.81 -12.27 12.95
CA ARG A 7 4.10 -11.42 11.79
C ARG A 7 3.08 -10.29 11.76
N LEU A 8 3.55 -9.06 11.59
CA LEU A 8 2.72 -7.85 11.58
C LEU A 8 3.28 -6.82 10.61
N ALA A 9 2.40 -5.95 10.11
CA ALA A 9 2.78 -4.83 9.27
C ALA A 9 2.98 -3.59 10.15
N LEU A 10 4.05 -2.82 9.87
CA LEU A 10 4.30 -1.54 10.52
C LEU A 10 3.39 -0.46 9.93
N TRP A 11 2.66 0.24 10.77
CA TRP A 11 1.90 1.44 10.42
C TRP A 11 2.79 2.68 10.53
N ARG A 12 2.37 3.83 9.98
CA ARG A 12 3.10 5.09 10.18
C ARG A 12 3.30 5.41 11.65
N ALA A 13 2.28 5.18 12.48
CA ALA A 13 2.36 5.40 13.91
C ALA A 13 3.43 4.54 14.60
N ASP A 14 3.65 3.31 14.12
CA ASP A 14 4.71 2.43 14.66
C ASP A 14 6.10 2.96 14.34
N LEU A 15 6.27 3.45 13.10
CA LEU A 15 7.52 4.03 12.61
C LEU A 15 7.84 5.34 13.33
N ASP A 16 6.89 6.27 13.36
CA ASP A 16 7.06 7.59 13.95
C ASP A 16 7.16 7.51 15.49
N GLY A 17 6.43 6.58 16.12
CA GLY A 17 6.43 6.36 17.56
C GLY A 17 7.60 5.52 18.07
N GLY A 18 8.35 4.88 17.17
CA GLY A 18 9.42 3.94 17.55
C GLY A 18 8.89 2.76 18.37
N VAL A 19 7.73 2.23 17.98
CA VAL A 19 7.06 1.12 18.67
C VAL A 19 6.87 -0.10 17.78
N CYS A 20 6.70 -1.27 18.39
CA CYS A 20 6.40 -2.53 17.72
C CYS A 20 5.43 -3.35 18.57
N ALA A 21 4.32 -3.80 18.00
CA ALA A 21 3.34 -4.62 18.71
C ALA A 21 3.99 -5.90 19.27
N ALA A 22 3.75 -6.15 20.55
CA ALA A 22 4.24 -7.31 21.27
C ALA A 22 3.22 -8.46 21.18
N PRO A 23 3.65 -9.71 20.93
CA PRO A 23 2.78 -10.87 21.12
C PRO A 23 2.26 -10.91 22.57
N GLU A 24 0.97 -11.16 22.75
CA GLU A 24 0.33 -11.12 24.08
C GLU A 24 1.01 -12.09 25.06
N GLU A 25 1.39 -13.28 24.59
CA GLU A 25 2.07 -14.29 25.41
C GLU A 25 3.49 -13.87 25.83
N CYS A 26 4.12 -12.97 25.07
CA CYS A 26 5.39 -12.37 25.41
C CYS A 26 5.18 -11.25 26.44
N ALA A 27 4.15 -10.42 26.24
CA ALA A 27 3.81 -9.34 27.13
C ALA A 27 3.42 -9.84 28.53
N GLU A 28 2.59 -10.89 28.63
CA GLU A 28 2.19 -11.50 29.91
C GLU A 28 3.37 -11.89 30.79
N LEU A 29 4.46 -12.37 30.17
CA LEU A 29 5.64 -12.87 30.86
C LEU A 29 6.69 -11.77 31.11
N LEU A 30 6.66 -10.69 30.33
CA LEU A 30 7.64 -9.61 30.41
C LEU A 30 7.10 -8.33 31.08
N ARG A 31 5.79 -8.20 31.34
CA ARG A 31 5.17 -6.98 31.91
C ARG A 31 5.74 -6.55 33.26
N ASP A 32 6.13 -7.52 34.07
CA ASP A 32 6.71 -7.29 35.40
C ASP A 32 8.26 -7.37 35.36
N SER A 33 8.81 -7.68 34.18
CA SER A 33 10.24 -7.63 33.96
C SER A 33 10.68 -6.18 33.78
N GLY A 34 11.94 -5.90 34.11
CA GLY A 34 12.56 -4.63 33.75
C GLY A 34 12.61 -4.43 32.22
N PRO A 35 13.39 -3.45 31.74
CA PRO A 35 13.53 -3.22 30.32
C PRO A 35 13.95 -4.48 29.55
N VAL A 36 13.28 -4.72 28.43
CA VAL A 36 13.43 -5.88 27.56
C VAL A 36 14.45 -5.56 26.47
N THR A 37 15.33 -6.52 26.16
CA THR A 37 16.23 -6.37 25.02
C THR A 37 15.50 -6.71 23.73
N VAL A 38 15.39 -5.73 22.82
CA VAL A 38 14.87 -5.94 21.47
C VAL A 38 16.04 -5.93 20.49
N VAL A 39 16.17 -7.00 19.71
CA VAL A 39 17.17 -7.13 18.65
C VAL A 39 16.46 -7.01 17.31
N LEU A 40 16.74 -5.93 16.58
CA LEU A 40 16.29 -5.76 15.21
C LEU A 40 17.31 -6.36 14.25
N GLU A 41 16.89 -7.36 13.49
CA GLU A 41 17.62 -7.92 12.36
C GLU A 41 17.04 -7.36 11.07
N HIS A 42 17.83 -6.58 10.35
CA HIS A 42 17.39 -5.82 9.19
C HIS A 42 18.41 -5.90 8.06
N ARG A 43 17.99 -5.66 6.81
CA ARG A 43 18.88 -5.56 5.65
C ARG A 43 18.70 -4.18 5.04
N ASP A 44 19.60 -3.25 5.34
CA ASP A 44 19.49 -1.88 4.85
C ASP A 44 19.37 -1.89 3.31
N ARG A 45 18.23 -1.43 2.80
CA ARG A 45 17.87 -1.45 1.37
C ARG A 45 18.04 -2.83 0.70
N GLY A 46 17.81 -3.92 1.44
CA GLY A 46 17.94 -5.30 0.95
C GLY A 46 19.37 -5.85 0.96
N GLY A 47 20.35 -5.08 1.44
CA GLY A 47 21.76 -5.45 1.45
C GLY A 47 22.16 -6.45 2.55
N ALA A 48 23.37 -6.27 3.09
CA ALA A 48 23.90 -7.15 4.12
C ALA A 48 23.07 -7.07 5.42
N PRO A 49 22.84 -8.20 6.12
CA PRO A 49 22.09 -8.19 7.36
C PRO A 49 22.85 -7.44 8.46
N THR A 50 22.20 -6.45 9.05
CA THR A 50 22.66 -5.69 10.22
C THR A 50 21.82 -6.08 11.45
N LYS A 51 22.43 -5.92 12.62
CA LYS A 51 21.76 -6.12 13.91
C LYS A 51 21.85 -4.85 14.73
N ARG A 52 20.70 -4.38 15.23
CA ARG A 52 20.61 -3.26 16.16
C ARG A 52 19.96 -3.75 17.45
N VAL A 53 20.51 -3.34 18.59
CA VAL A 53 20.04 -3.76 19.90
C VAL A 53 19.47 -2.56 20.63
N PHE A 54 18.25 -2.71 21.14
CA PHE A 54 17.52 -1.68 21.85
C PHE A 54 17.18 -2.15 23.25
N ARG A 55 17.32 -1.24 24.21
CA ARG A 55 16.77 -1.41 25.55
C ARG A 55 15.35 -0.84 25.53
N SER A 56 14.37 -1.70 25.33
CA SER A 56 12.98 -1.32 25.15
C SER A 56 12.20 -1.43 26.44
N SER A 57 11.19 -0.56 26.59
CA SER A 57 10.13 -0.75 27.59
C SER A 57 8.95 -1.44 26.94
N LEU A 58 8.26 -2.26 27.73
CA LEU A 58 6.97 -2.81 27.35
C LEU A 58 5.89 -1.86 27.90
N GLN A 59 5.02 -1.37 27.03
CA GLN A 59 3.95 -0.44 27.38
C GLN A 59 2.63 -0.90 26.77
N GLN A 60 1.52 -0.53 27.42
CA GLN A 60 0.19 -0.83 26.95
C GLN A 60 -0.50 0.47 26.55
N ASP A 61 -0.88 0.56 25.28
CA ASP A 61 -1.81 1.59 24.79
C ASP A 61 -3.14 0.90 24.45
N VAL A 62 -3.45 0.70 23.17
CA VAL A 62 -4.55 -0.19 22.73
C VAL A 62 -4.12 -1.66 22.81
N GLU A 63 -2.91 -1.96 22.36
CA GLU A 63 -2.26 -3.27 22.48
C GLU A 63 -0.92 -3.13 23.23
N TRP A 64 -0.35 -4.25 23.65
CA TRP A 64 1.01 -4.28 24.19
C TRP A 64 2.03 -3.99 23.09
N GLN A 65 3.01 -3.14 23.39
CA GLN A 65 4.04 -2.76 22.43
C GLN A 65 5.41 -2.56 23.09
N PHE A 66 6.46 -2.94 22.38
CA PHE A 66 7.83 -2.56 22.68
C PHE A 66 8.08 -1.13 22.20
N ALA A 67 8.76 -0.33 23.00
CA ALA A 67 9.02 1.07 22.72
C ALA A 67 10.50 1.42 22.69
N GLY A 68 10.83 2.58 22.14
CA GLY A 68 12.21 3.06 22.02
C GLY A 68 13.01 2.35 20.94
N ILE A 69 12.33 1.87 19.89
CA ILE A 69 12.94 1.29 18.71
C ILE A 69 13.24 2.42 17.73
N ASP A 70 14.50 2.55 17.32
CA ASP A 70 14.88 3.46 16.24
C ASP A 70 14.84 2.69 14.91
N TRP A 71 13.77 2.88 14.15
CA TRP A 71 13.53 2.16 12.90
C TRP A 71 14.50 2.62 11.78
N PRO A 72 15.01 1.70 10.95
CA PRO A 72 15.79 2.05 9.77
C PRO A 72 15.03 2.99 8.82
N ALA A 73 15.72 3.98 8.27
CA ALA A 73 15.12 5.06 7.49
C ALA A 73 14.53 4.62 6.13
N ASP A 74 14.88 3.42 5.65
CA ASP A 74 14.33 2.80 4.45
C ASP A 74 13.03 2.03 4.70
N LEU A 75 12.63 1.84 5.97
CA LEU A 75 11.33 1.25 6.30
C LEU A 75 10.19 2.22 6.02
N ARG A 76 9.11 1.67 5.45
CA ARG A 76 7.90 2.41 5.09
C ARG A 76 6.68 1.73 5.70
N PRO A 77 5.55 2.46 5.86
CA PRO A 77 4.31 1.82 6.29
C PRO A 77 3.95 0.65 5.38
N GLY A 78 3.48 -0.43 5.98
CA GLY A 78 3.20 -1.70 5.34
C GLY A 78 4.35 -2.70 5.41
N VAL A 79 5.59 -2.32 5.71
CA VAL A 79 6.68 -3.32 5.85
C VAL A 79 6.31 -4.36 6.91
N LEU A 80 6.49 -5.63 6.56
CA LEU A 80 6.22 -6.76 7.43
C LEU A 80 7.45 -7.06 8.29
N VAL A 81 7.22 -7.12 9.60
CA VAL A 81 8.19 -7.59 10.59
C VAL A 81 7.72 -8.89 11.23
N THR A 82 8.67 -9.75 11.54
CA THR A 82 8.46 -10.95 12.34
C THR A 82 9.03 -10.74 13.72
N VAL A 83 8.15 -10.68 14.72
CA VAL A 83 8.53 -10.63 16.14
C VAL A 83 8.59 -12.05 16.67
N SER A 84 9.73 -12.43 17.24
CA SER A 84 9.94 -13.76 17.80
C SER A 84 10.57 -13.69 19.17
N TRP A 85 10.04 -14.51 20.08
CA TRP A 85 10.51 -14.57 21.46
C TRP A 85 10.53 -16.01 21.95
N ARG A 86 11.46 -16.31 22.85
CA ARG A 86 11.61 -17.61 23.50
C ARG A 86 11.75 -17.38 24.99
N ALA A 87 10.97 -18.07 25.80
CA ALA A 87 10.97 -17.89 27.26
C ALA A 87 12.32 -18.11 27.95
N ALA A 88 13.25 -18.85 27.34
CA ALA A 88 14.59 -19.07 27.87
C ALA A 88 15.62 -18.03 27.40
N ARG A 89 15.19 -16.98 26.69
CA ARG A 89 16.03 -15.88 26.26
C ARG A 89 15.42 -14.57 26.74
N ASP A 90 16.29 -13.68 27.18
CA ASP A 90 15.93 -12.33 27.64
C ASP A 90 15.83 -11.33 26.47
N GLU A 91 15.87 -11.83 25.23
CA GLU A 91 15.81 -11.04 24.00
C GLU A 91 14.55 -11.34 23.18
N VAL A 92 13.95 -10.28 22.64
CA VAL A 92 12.92 -10.33 21.60
C VAL A 92 13.59 -9.99 20.27
N VAL A 93 13.45 -10.85 19.28
CA VAL A 93 14.02 -10.63 17.94
C VAL A 93 12.93 -10.14 17.01
N VAL A 94 13.11 -8.95 16.45
CA VAL A 94 12.30 -8.36 15.39
C VAL A 94 13.08 -8.47 14.09
N ARG A 95 12.49 -9.05 13.04
CA ARG A 95 13.17 -9.28 11.76
C ARG A 95 12.38 -8.74 10.58
N THR A 96 13.04 -8.02 9.67
CA THR A 96 12.50 -7.72 8.33
C THR A 96 12.90 -8.81 7.34
N ALA A 97 12.06 -9.07 6.33
CA ALA A 97 12.39 -9.95 5.21
C ALA A 97 12.62 -9.09 3.97
N ALA A 98 13.82 -9.16 3.38
CA ALA A 98 14.10 -8.47 2.12
C ALA A 98 13.34 -9.12 0.97
N LEU A 99 12.94 -8.31 -0.01
CA LEU A 99 12.46 -8.83 -1.30
C LEU A 99 13.66 -9.32 -2.12
N ASP A 100 13.40 -10.30 -3.01
CA ASP A 100 14.41 -10.74 -3.99
C ASP A 100 14.76 -9.60 -4.96
N GLU A 101 13.76 -8.83 -5.37
CA GLU A 101 13.89 -7.63 -6.19
C GLU A 101 13.11 -6.46 -5.55
N PRO A 102 13.70 -5.25 -5.46
CA PRO A 102 12.99 -4.08 -4.98
C PRO A 102 11.76 -3.77 -5.83
N LEU A 103 10.69 -3.31 -5.19
CA LEU A 103 9.43 -2.96 -5.86
C LEU A 103 9.07 -1.50 -5.62
N ARG A 104 8.56 -0.83 -6.65
CA ARG A 104 7.97 0.50 -6.57
C ARG A 104 6.45 0.36 -6.57
N VAL A 105 5.80 0.80 -5.48
CA VAL A 105 4.35 0.82 -5.33
C VAL A 105 3.86 2.27 -5.35
N ASP A 106 3.13 2.66 -6.39
CA ASP A 106 2.68 4.04 -6.63
C ASP A 106 3.79 5.10 -6.55
N GLY A 107 5.03 4.74 -6.87
CA GLY A 107 6.20 5.63 -6.77
C GLY A 107 7.03 5.46 -5.49
N ALA A 108 6.52 4.75 -4.47
CA ALA A 108 7.28 4.46 -3.25
C ALA A 108 8.05 3.15 -3.38
N VAL A 109 9.37 3.19 -3.16
CA VAL A 109 10.23 2.00 -3.24
C VAL A 109 10.20 1.21 -1.94
N TYR A 110 10.03 -0.11 -2.05
CA TYR A 110 10.06 -1.11 -0.99
C TYR A 110 11.19 -2.10 -1.27
N PHE A 111 12.06 -2.29 -0.29
CA PHE A 111 13.14 -3.29 -0.30
C PHE A 111 12.80 -4.55 0.50
N HIS A 112 11.67 -4.53 1.20
CA HIS A 112 11.25 -5.54 2.16
C HIS A 112 9.83 -6.00 1.87
N GLU A 113 9.50 -7.23 2.26
CA GLU A 113 8.15 -7.75 2.21
C GLU A 113 7.19 -6.79 2.91
N TYR A 114 6.03 -6.55 2.31
CA TYR A 114 5.05 -5.58 2.79
C TYR A 114 3.63 -6.13 2.70
N ASP A 115 2.72 -5.54 3.48
CA ASP A 115 1.28 -5.79 3.41
C ASP A 115 0.64 -4.74 2.48
N PRO A 116 0.15 -5.14 1.29
CA PRO A 116 -0.48 -4.24 0.35
C PRO A 116 -1.68 -3.48 0.93
N LYS A 117 -2.40 -4.07 1.91
CA LYS A 117 -3.55 -3.40 2.54
C LYS A 117 -3.12 -2.18 3.34
N VAL A 118 -2.05 -2.32 4.12
CA VAL A 118 -1.51 -1.21 4.92
C VAL A 118 -0.91 -0.15 4.01
N VAL A 119 -0.15 -0.54 2.98
CA VAL A 119 0.36 0.40 1.96
C VAL A 119 -0.78 1.22 1.33
N THR A 120 -1.92 0.58 1.05
CA THR A 120 -3.10 1.26 0.51
C THR A 120 -3.71 2.22 1.53
N ARG A 121 -3.93 1.78 2.78
CA ARG A 121 -4.55 2.59 3.84
C ARG A 121 -3.69 3.77 4.31
N GLU A 122 -2.37 3.62 4.28
CA GLU A 122 -1.40 4.61 4.76
C GLU A 122 -1.02 5.65 3.71
N PHE A 123 -1.83 5.77 2.64
CA PHE A 123 -1.63 6.77 1.61
C PHE A 123 -1.80 8.19 2.15
N VAL A 124 -0.75 8.98 1.97
CA VAL A 124 -0.73 10.40 2.31
C VAL A 124 -1.11 11.19 1.05
N ALA A 125 -2.25 11.87 1.12
CA ALA A 125 -2.65 12.78 0.06
C ALA A 125 -1.90 14.12 0.15
N ASP A 126 -1.51 14.65 -0.99
CA ASP A 126 -1.24 16.08 -1.13
C ASP A 126 -2.53 16.91 -1.05
N GLU A 127 -2.43 18.24 -1.18
CA GLU A 127 -3.58 19.14 -1.05
C GLU A 127 -4.55 19.14 -2.25
N SER A 128 -4.16 18.50 -3.36
CA SER A 128 -4.95 18.48 -4.59
C SER A 128 -6.27 17.73 -4.42
N ASN A 129 -7.27 18.13 -5.21
CA ASN A 129 -8.56 17.45 -5.23
C ASN A 129 -8.44 15.98 -5.68
N ARG A 130 -7.45 15.67 -6.53
CA ARG A 130 -7.17 14.30 -6.99
C ARG A 130 -6.67 13.45 -5.84
N ALA A 131 -5.68 13.93 -5.08
CA ALA A 131 -5.14 13.17 -3.96
C ALA A 131 -6.18 12.96 -2.86
N LYS A 132 -7.06 13.94 -2.60
CA LYS A 132 -8.19 13.79 -1.68
C LYS A 132 -9.17 12.69 -2.12
N VAL A 133 -9.53 12.64 -3.40
CA VAL A 133 -10.38 11.57 -3.95
C VAL A 133 -9.69 10.21 -3.84
N LEU A 134 -8.42 10.11 -4.23
CA LEU A 134 -7.66 8.86 -4.17
C LEU A 134 -7.51 8.36 -2.72
N SER A 135 -7.23 9.27 -1.78
CA SER A 135 -7.16 8.97 -0.36
C SER A 135 -8.50 8.50 0.20
N ALA A 136 -9.62 9.12 -0.19
CA ALA A 136 -10.94 8.64 0.21
C ALA A 136 -11.20 7.20 -0.26
N VAL A 137 -10.93 6.88 -1.52
CA VAL A 137 -11.09 5.51 -2.05
C VAL A 137 -10.20 4.51 -1.29
N ARG A 138 -8.92 4.85 -1.09
CA ARG A 138 -7.95 3.96 -0.43
C ARG A 138 -8.19 3.78 1.08
N ARG A 139 -8.59 4.86 1.77
CA ARG A 139 -8.74 4.89 3.23
C ARG A 139 -10.12 4.50 3.71
N GLN A 140 -11.17 4.73 2.93
CA GLN A 140 -12.56 4.44 3.32
C GLN A 140 -13.14 3.26 2.56
N GLY A 141 -12.63 2.95 1.37
CA GLY A 141 -13.07 1.79 0.60
C GLY A 141 -12.76 0.46 1.28
N ARG A 142 -13.38 -0.60 0.75
CA ARG A 142 -12.97 -1.98 1.05
C ARG A 142 -11.66 -2.26 0.33
N VAL A 143 -10.64 -2.67 1.08
CA VAL A 143 -9.32 -3.00 0.54
C VAL A 143 -9.16 -4.52 0.44
N PHE A 144 -8.75 -5.00 -0.73
CA PHE A 144 -8.52 -6.42 -1.03
C PHE A 144 -7.09 -6.84 -0.68
N ALA A 145 -6.81 -8.15 -0.77
CA ALA A 145 -5.52 -8.72 -0.37
C ALA A 145 -4.34 -8.23 -1.22
N ASP A 146 -4.59 -7.86 -2.49
CA ASP A 146 -3.60 -7.31 -3.41
C ASP A 146 -3.38 -5.79 -3.25
N GLY A 147 -4.04 -5.16 -2.26
CA GLY A 147 -3.97 -3.72 -2.01
C GLY A 147 -4.91 -2.91 -2.89
N SER A 148 -5.66 -3.52 -3.80
CA SER A 148 -6.71 -2.81 -4.51
C SER A 148 -7.84 -2.38 -3.57
N ALA A 149 -8.58 -1.34 -3.92
CA ALA A 149 -9.65 -0.80 -3.09
C ALA A 149 -10.89 -0.46 -3.90
N VAL A 150 -12.07 -0.65 -3.31
CA VAL A 150 -13.36 -0.28 -3.92
C VAL A 150 -14.19 0.58 -2.97
N LEU A 151 -14.77 1.65 -3.50
CA LEU A 151 -15.68 2.55 -2.78
C LEU A 151 -16.90 2.86 -3.67
N VAL A 152 -18.09 2.96 -3.09
CA VAL A 152 -19.30 3.39 -3.81
C VAL A 152 -19.12 4.84 -4.25
N GLU A 153 -19.29 5.14 -5.54
CA GLU A 153 -19.02 6.49 -6.07
C GLU A 153 -19.91 7.55 -5.40
N ALA A 154 -21.15 7.20 -5.07
CA ALA A 154 -22.10 8.09 -4.39
C ALA A 154 -21.65 8.51 -2.97
N GLU A 155 -20.81 7.71 -2.30
CA GLU A 155 -20.32 7.98 -0.94
C GLU A 155 -19.08 8.89 -0.94
N LEU A 156 -18.42 9.03 -2.10
CA LEU A 156 -17.13 9.71 -2.20
C LEU A 156 -17.15 11.14 -1.62
N ALA A 157 -18.21 11.90 -1.87
CA ALA A 157 -18.35 13.27 -1.38
C ALA A 157 -18.29 13.36 0.17
N ALA A 158 -18.81 12.35 0.87
CA ALA A 158 -18.79 12.32 2.33
C ALA A 158 -17.36 12.12 2.89
N HIS A 159 -16.47 11.50 2.12
CA HIS A 159 -15.17 11.03 2.58
C HIS A 159 -13.99 11.90 2.15
N CYS A 160 -14.10 12.65 1.06
CA CYS A 160 -12.98 13.45 0.53
C CYS A 160 -13.04 14.95 0.89
N GLY A 161 -14.06 15.39 1.62
CA GLY A 161 -14.26 16.81 1.97
C GLY A 161 -14.60 17.71 0.76
N LEU A 162 -14.91 17.11 -0.39
CA LEU A 162 -15.38 17.79 -1.60
C LEU A 162 -16.89 17.54 -1.80
N GLY A 163 -17.48 18.15 -2.83
CA GLY A 163 -18.88 17.87 -3.20
C GLY A 163 -19.94 18.78 -2.58
N ARG A 164 -19.59 19.66 -1.62
CA ARG A 164 -20.54 20.65 -1.08
C ARG A 164 -20.75 21.83 -2.04
N GLY A 165 -22.01 22.09 -2.39
CA GLY A 165 -22.40 23.15 -3.32
C GLY A 165 -21.95 22.91 -4.76
N ALA A 166 -22.40 23.78 -5.68
CA ALA A 166 -22.14 23.61 -7.11
C ALA A 166 -20.64 23.55 -7.46
N ARG A 167 -19.83 24.41 -6.84
CA ARG A 167 -18.37 24.42 -7.03
C ARG A 167 -17.72 23.14 -6.50
N GLY A 168 -18.08 22.69 -5.30
CA GLY A 168 -17.53 21.47 -4.71
C GLY A 168 -17.89 20.23 -5.52
N ALA A 169 -19.13 20.13 -6.01
CA ALA A 169 -19.57 19.06 -6.90
C ALA A 169 -18.82 19.06 -8.23
N PHE A 170 -18.59 20.24 -8.82
CA PHE A 170 -17.79 20.38 -10.03
C PHE A 170 -16.35 19.90 -9.84
N LEU A 171 -15.68 20.33 -8.75
CA LEU A 171 -14.30 19.94 -8.45
C LEU A 171 -14.18 18.43 -8.19
N LEU A 172 -15.13 17.85 -7.46
CA LEU A 172 -15.19 16.41 -7.20
C LEU A 172 -15.29 15.63 -8.52
N ARG A 173 -16.28 15.97 -9.36
CA ARG A 173 -16.48 15.32 -10.65
C ARG A 173 -15.25 15.44 -11.54
N ASN A 174 -14.66 16.64 -11.62
CA ASN A 174 -13.46 16.87 -12.42
C ASN A 174 -12.27 16.02 -11.94
N ALA A 175 -12.05 15.93 -10.63
CA ALA A 175 -10.99 15.11 -10.06
C ALA A 175 -11.18 13.61 -10.34
N VAL A 176 -12.41 13.09 -10.19
CA VAL A 176 -12.74 11.70 -10.51
C VAL A 176 -12.52 11.41 -12.01
N GLU A 177 -13.04 12.28 -12.89
CA GLU A 177 -12.86 12.12 -14.34
C GLU A 177 -11.38 12.11 -14.74
N GLN A 178 -10.56 12.95 -14.10
CA GLN A 178 -9.13 12.97 -14.34
C GLN A 178 -8.45 11.67 -13.89
N LEU A 179 -8.74 11.19 -12.69
CA LEU A 179 -8.17 9.93 -12.16
C LEU A 179 -8.60 8.72 -12.99
N VAL A 180 -9.84 8.69 -13.49
CA VAL A 180 -10.31 7.62 -14.40
C VAL A 180 -9.60 7.70 -15.74
N ARG A 181 -9.44 8.90 -16.31
CA ARG A 181 -8.74 9.12 -17.57
C ARG A 181 -7.27 8.75 -17.52
N GLU A 182 -6.62 9.00 -16.39
CA GLU A 182 -5.21 8.67 -16.15
C GLU A 182 -5.00 7.22 -15.71
N GLY A 183 -6.07 6.48 -15.42
CA GLY A 183 -5.98 5.06 -15.03
C GLY A 183 -5.62 4.84 -13.57
N PHE A 184 -5.76 5.83 -12.68
CA PHE A 184 -5.67 5.62 -11.24
C PHE A 184 -6.95 5.04 -10.65
N LEU A 185 -8.09 5.35 -11.27
CA LEU A 185 -9.39 4.81 -10.90
C LEU A 185 -10.07 4.14 -12.09
N THR A 186 -11.01 3.27 -11.81
CA THR A 186 -11.87 2.65 -12.81
C THR A 186 -13.28 2.56 -12.28
N ARG A 187 -14.24 2.97 -13.09
CA ARG A 187 -15.66 2.78 -12.78
C ARG A 187 -16.07 1.37 -13.13
N LEU A 188 -16.78 0.73 -12.21
CA LEU A 188 -17.32 -0.60 -12.41
C LEU A 188 -18.62 -0.76 -11.64
N THR A 189 -19.39 -1.78 -11.99
CA THR A 189 -20.58 -2.15 -11.23
C THR A 189 -20.21 -3.17 -10.16
N GLY A 190 -20.52 -2.85 -8.90
CA GLY A 190 -20.45 -3.75 -7.76
C GLY A 190 -21.80 -3.87 -7.07
N SER A 191 -21.79 -4.33 -5.82
CA SER A 191 -22.97 -4.34 -4.97
C SER A 191 -22.67 -3.83 -3.56
N THR A 192 -23.72 -3.51 -2.82
CA THR A 192 -23.67 -3.18 -1.40
C THR A 192 -24.56 -4.15 -0.64
N ASP A 193 -24.10 -4.60 0.52
CA ASP A 193 -24.93 -5.37 1.42
C ASP A 193 -25.90 -4.45 2.21
N SER A 194 -26.69 -5.03 3.12
CA SER A 194 -27.65 -4.28 3.93
C SER A 194 -27.01 -3.26 4.88
N SER A 195 -25.71 -3.36 5.15
CA SER A 195 -24.93 -2.41 5.95
C SER A 195 -24.27 -1.31 5.12
N GLY A 196 -24.40 -1.37 3.79
CA GLY A 196 -23.70 -0.47 2.86
C GLY A 196 -22.28 -0.92 2.53
N TYR A 197 -21.84 -2.10 3.00
CA TYR A 197 -20.47 -2.56 2.76
C TYR A 197 -20.30 -2.97 1.29
N PRO A 198 -19.30 -2.41 0.57
CA PRO A 198 -19.15 -2.66 -0.84
C PRO A 198 -18.59 -4.06 -1.11
N SER A 199 -19.13 -4.69 -2.15
CA SER A 199 -18.69 -5.96 -2.69
C SER A 199 -18.39 -5.84 -4.18
N TYR A 200 -17.28 -6.44 -4.57
CA TYR A 200 -16.90 -6.59 -5.96
C TYR A 200 -16.29 -7.98 -6.17
N PRO A 201 -16.72 -8.73 -7.22
CA PRO A 201 -17.85 -8.44 -8.12
C PRO A 201 -19.18 -8.28 -7.39
N ALA A 202 -20.21 -7.78 -8.09
CA ALA A 202 -21.55 -7.67 -7.53
C ALA A 202 -22.03 -9.05 -7.03
N ALA A 203 -22.40 -9.14 -5.77
CA ALA A 203 -22.90 -10.37 -5.17
C ALA A 203 -24.38 -10.58 -5.47
N GLU A 204 -24.78 -11.84 -5.61
CA GLU A 204 -26.16 -12.22 -5.90
C GLU A 204 -27.12 -11.72 -4.80
N GLY A 205 -28.27 -11.19 -5.21
CA GLY A 205 -29.29 -10.68 -4.31
C GLY A 205 -28.97 -9.35 -3.60
N GLN A 206 -27.77 -8.80 -3.78
CA GLN A 206 -27.38 -7.51 -3.21
C GLN A 206 -27.74 -6.33 -4.12
N LYS A 207 -27.89 -5.14 -3.53
CA LYS A 207 -28.21 -3.91 -4.28
C LYS A 207 -26.99 -3.50 -5.11
N THR A 208 -27.15 -3.40 -6.42
CA THR A 208 -26.09 -2.93 -7.32
C THR A 208 -25.76 -1.46 -7.10
N ALA A 209 -24.50 -1.09 -7.29
CA ALA A 209 -24.04 0.28 -7.20
C ALA A 209 -22.83 0.53 -8.12
N GLU A 210 -22.70 1.77 -8.57
CA GLU A 210 -21.50 2.25 -9.27
C GLU A 210 -20.36 2.43 -8.28
N MET A 211 -19.22 1.84 -8.58
CA MET A 211 -18.04 1.85 -7.72
C MET A 211 -16.86 2.52 -8.40
N LEU A 212 -16.02 3.14 -7.59
CA LEU A 212 -14.67 3.53 -7.94
C LEU A 212 -13.71 2.47 -7.42
N PHE A 213 -12.97 1.88 -8.35
CA PHE A 213 -11.95 0.89 -8.08
C PHE A 213 -10.55 1.48 -8.28
N TYR A 214 -9.70 1.32 -7.27
CA TYR A 214 -8.28 1.62 -7.28
C TYR A 214 -7.48 0.32 -7.34
N ALA A 215 -6.48 0.25 -8.22
CA ALA A 215 -5.44 -0.77 -8.18
C ALA A 215 -4.08 -0.09 -7.98
N PRO A 216 -3.22 -0.60 -7.07
CA PRO A 216 -1.87 -0.09 -6.94
C PRO A 216 -1.08 -0.33 -8.22
N LEU A 217 -0.25 0.64 -8.60
CA LEU A 217 0.78 0.44 -9.60
C LEU A 217 2.00 -0.20 -8.93
N VAL A 218 2.35 -1.41 -9.35
CA VAL A 218 3.52 -2.15 -8.84
C VAL A 218 4.49 -2.39 -9.99
N GLU A 219 5.71 -1.88 -9.85
CA GLU A 219 6.77 -1.95 -10.86
C GLU A 219 8.06 -2.44 -10.21
N PRO A 220 8.96 -3.13 -10.94
CA PRO A 220 10.32 -3.33 -10.48
C PRO A 220 11.00 -1.98 -10.19
N ALA A 221 11.79 -1.92 -9.14
CA ALA A 221 12.64 -0.77 -8.83
C ALA A 221 14.12 -1.14 -9.03
N PRO A 222 14.97 -0.20 -9.46
CA PRO A 222 16.41 -0.45 -9.60
C PRO A 222 17.03 -0.78 -8.24
N PHE A 223 18.13 -1.53 -8.27
CA PHE A 223 18.88 -1.79 -7.05
C PHE A 223 19.60 -0.51 -6.59
N PRO A 224 19.86 -0.34 -5.28
CA PRO A 224 20.48 0.87 -4.73
C PRO A 224 21.83 1.25 -5.38
N ASP A 225 22.57 0.27 -5.90
CA ASP A 225 23.92 0.45 -6.46
C ASP A 225 23.91 0.83 -7.95
N GLU A 226 22.74 0.87 -8.60
CA GLU A 226 22.61 1.28 -10.01
C GLU A 226 22.39 2.80 -10.19
N ASP A 227 22.10 3.53 -9.10
CA ASP A 227 21.71 4.95 -9.09
C ASP A 227 22.82 5.89 -8.54
N ASP A 228 24.10 5.50 -8.57
CA ASP A 228 25.21 6.40 -8.18
C ASP A 228 25.58 7.43 -9.28
N SER A 229 24.59 7.81 -10.11
CA SER A 229 24.72 8.84 -11.14
C SER A 229 23.57 9.84 -11.13
N GLY A 230 23.52 10.65 -10.07
CA GLY A 230 23.29 12.08 -10.24
C GLY A 230 21.87 12.64 -10.05
N SER A 231 21.82 13.66 -9.19
CA SER A 231 20.85 14.77 -9.14
C SER A 231 19.41 14.48 -8.69
N ALA A 232 19.14 14.91 -7.46
CA ALA A 232 17.80 15.28 -6.99
C ALA A 232 17.34 16.57 -7.70
N GLU A 233 16.92 16.44 -8.96
CA GLU A 233 16.09 17.45 -9.61
C GLU A 233 14.64 16.94 -9.64
N ARG A 234 13.70 17.81 -9.24
CA ARG A 234 12.26 17.56 -9.39
C ARG A 234 11.94 17.52 -10.88
N GLN A 235 12.17 16.37 -11.51
CA GLN A 235 11.83 16.15 -12.89
C GLN A 235 10.33 15.91 -13.01
N ASP A 236 9.71 16.61 -13.95
CA ASP A 236 8.37 16.32 -14.46
C ASP A 236 8.26 14.81 -14.78
N HIS A 237 7.60 14.06 -13.90
CA HIS A 237 7.61 12.60 -13.93
C HIS A 237 6.61 12.09 -14.98
N TRP A 238 7.11 11.82 -16.18
CA TRP A 238 6.38 11.01 -17.15
C TRP A 238 6.40 9.55 -16.72
N VAL A 239 5.23 8.99 -16.41
CA VAL A 239 5.04 7.57 -16.18
C VAL A 239 4.86 6.91 -17.54
N ASN A 240 5.74 5.97 -17.89
CA ASN A 240 5.64 5.17 -19.12
C ASN A 240 4.30 4.43 -19.20
N GLY A 241 3.91 3.98 -20.40
CA GLY A 241 2.77 3.08 -20.49
C GLY A 241 3.08 1.76 -19.81
N PHE A 242 2.15 1.19 -19.05
CA PHE A 242 2.37 -0.06 -18.34
C PHE A 242 1.12 -0.92 -18.29
N VAL A 243 1.34 -2.22 -18.07
CA VAL A 243 0.28 -3.20 -17.84
C VAL A 243 0.00 -3.27 -16.33
N ARG A 244 -1.25 -3.01 -15.94
CA ARG A 244 -1.71 -3.16 -14.55
C ARG A 244 -2.63 -4.34 -14.41
N ARG A 245 -2.61 -4.98 -13.25
CA ARG A 245 -3.60 -6.00 -12.90
C ARG A 245 -4.96 -5.35 -12.69
N LEU A 246 -5.99 -5.97 -13.26
CA LEU A 246 -7.39 -5.62 -13.02
C LEU A 246 -7.92 -6.35 -11.80
N PRO A 247 -9.03 -5.87 -11.22
CA PRO A 247 -9.75 -6.60 -10.18
C PRO A 247 -9.97 -8.09 -10.56
N PRO A 248 -10.03 -9.00 -9.57
CA PRO A 248 -10.43 -10.38 -9.81
C PRO A 248 -11.79 -10.45 -10.55
N GLY A 249 -11.82 -11.09 -11.73
CA GLY A 249 -13.02 -11.22 -12.57
C GLY A 249 -13.26 -10.07 -13.56
N ALA A 250 -12.48 -9.00 -13.52
CA ALA A 250 -12.53 -7.93 -14.53
C ALA A 250 -11.69 -8.27 -15.77
N GLN A 251 -12.06 -7.70 -16.92
CA GLN A 251 -11.31 -7.77 -18.17
C GLN A 251 -11.07 -6.37 -18.72
N ALA A 252 -9.97 -6.19 -19.46
CA ALA A 252 -9.70 -4.91 -20.11
C ALA A 252 -10.82 -4.57 -21.09
N SER A 253 -11.20 -3.29 -21.09
CA SER A 253 -12.07 -2.76 -22.15
C SER A 253 -11.40 -2.94 -23.51
N GLU A 254 -12.20 -3.08 -24.56
CA GLU A 254 -11.71 -3.19 -25.95
C GLU A 254 -10.75 -2.05 -26.30
N ARG A 255 -11.08 -0.83 -25.85
CA ARG A 255 -10.24 0.35 -26.02
C ARG A 255 -8.84 0.19 -25.40
N GLN A 256 -8.74 -0.44 -24.23
CA GLN A 256 -7.44 -0.67 -23.57
C GLN A 256 -6.66 -1.82 -24.19
N ARG A 257 -7.34 -2.81 -24.79
CA ARG A 257 -6.68 -3.87 -25.58
C ARG A 257 -6.07 -3.28 -26.85
N ILE A 258 -6.79 -2.43 -27.56
CA ILE A 258 -6.29 -1.70 -28.74
C ILE A 258 -5.12 -0.78 -28.38
N LEU A 259 -5.19 -0.09 -27.22
CA LEU A 259 -4.08 0.74 -26.76
C LEU A 259 -2.84 -0.09 -26.40
N HIS A 260 -3.01 -1.30 -25.86
CA HIS A 260 -1.91 -2.22 -25.60
C HIS A 260 -1.26 -2.69 -26.90
N GLU A 261 -2.05 -3.13 -27.89
CA GLU A 261 -1.53 -3.56 -29.19
C GLU A 261 -0.68 -2.46 -29.84
N ARG A 262 -1.20 -1.23 -29.93
CA ARG A 262 -0.45 -0.10 -30.47
C ARG A 262 0.83 0.20 -29.69
N ALA A 263 0.79 0.06 -28.37
CA ALA A 263 1.96 0.28 -27.54
C ALA A 263 2.99 -0.85 -27.67
N ALA A 264 2.56 -2.08 -27.91
CA ALA A 264 3.45 -3.22 -28.19
C ALA A 264 4.11 -3.05 -29.57
N ASP A 265 3.37 -2.54 -30.57
CA ASP A 265 3.91 -2.20 -31.90
C ASP A 265 4.98 -1.09 -31.81
N ASP A 266 4.80 -0.12 -30.91
CA ASP A 266 5.73 0.99 -30.67
C ASP A 266 6.86 0.65 -29.66
N GLU A 267 7.02 -0.63 -29.26
CA GLU A 267 7.98 -1.10 -28.25
C GLU A 267 7.85 -0.44 -26.85
N GLN A 268 6.68 0.13 -26.56
CA GLN A 268 6.35 0.79 -25.29
C GLN A 268 5.63 -0.13 -24.29
N ALA A 269 5.28 -1.36 -24.70
CA ALA A 269 4.68 -2.39 -23.88
C ALA A 269 5.29 -3.77 -24.21
N GLY A 270 5.06 -4.77 -23.34
CA GLY A 270 5.54 -6.12 -23.56
C GLY A 270 4.95 -6.77 -24.83
N PRO A 271 5.70 -7.64 -25.53
CA PRO A 271 5.23 -8.28 -26.74
C PRO A 271 4.05 -9.23 -26.48
N GLY A 272 3.06 -9.22 -27.36
CA GLY A 272 1.92 -10.12 -27.34
C GLY A 272 0.61 -9.50 -26.83
N PRO A 273 -0.49 -10.26 -26.84
CA PRO A 273 -1.79 -9.75 -26.40
C PRO A 273 -1.82 -9.55 -24.88
N LEU A 274 -2.55 -8.52 -24.44
CA LEU A 274 -2.76 -8.22 -23.03
C LEU A 274 -3.38 -9.42 -22.30
N ALA A 275 -2.72 -9.89 -21.24
CA ALA A 275 -3.15 -11.06 -20.47
C ALA A 275 -4.55 -10.87 -19.84
N PRO A 276 -5.36 -11.94 -19.71
CA PRO A 276 -6.66 -11.86 -19.04
C PRO A 276 -6.53 -11.32 -17.62
N GLY A 277 -7.42 -10.41 -17.24
CA GLY A 277 -7.35 -9.76 -15.92
C GLY A 277 -6.27 -8.71 -15.78
N PHE A 278 -5.76 -8.15 -16.88
CA PHE A 278 -4.87 -6.99 -16.90
C PHE A 278 -5.44 -5.88 -17.79
N THR A 279 -5.06 -4.62 -17.57
CA THR A 279 -5.32 -3.45 -18.43
C THR A 279 -4.01 -2.80 -18.85
N TYR A 280 -4.00 -2.14 -20.00
CA TYR A 280 -2.95 -1.19 -20.36
C TYR A 280 -3.29 0.25 -19.98
N VAL A 281 -2.42 0.86 -19.18
CA VAL A 281 -2.46 2.28 -18.83
C VAL A 281 -1.50 3.02 -19.76
N LYS A 282 -2.01 4.01 -20.49
CA LYS A 282 -1.16 4.81 -21.37
C LYS A 282 -0.17 5.65 -20.57
N ARG A 283 0.93 6.01 -21.22
CA ARG A 283 1.88 7.00 -20.73
C ARG A 283 1.16 8.27 -20.27
N HIS A 284 1.44 8.74 -19.06
CA HIS A 284 0.80 9.93 -18.50
C HIS A 284 1.76 10.73 -17.61
N HIS A 285 1.42 11.99 -17.38
CA HIS A 285 2.22 12.91 -16.58
C HIS A 285 1.81 12.84 -15.11
N ARG A 286 2.78 12.75 -14.20
CA ARG A 286 2.56 12.98 -12.77
C ARG A 286 3.20 14.30 -12.36
N ASN A 287 2.35 15.22 -11.91
CA ASN A 287 2.79 16.26 -10.99
C ASN A 287 2.75 15.63 -9.59
N GLY A 288 3.88 15.65 -8.88
CA GLY A 288 3.95 15.36 -7.46
C GLY A 288 3.46 16.53 -6.61
#